data_AF-A0A7W1HJG8-F1
#
_entry.id   AF-A0A7W1HJG8-F1
#
_cell.length_a   1.000
_cell.length_b   1.000
_cell.length_c   1.000
_cell.angle_alpha   90.00
_cell.angle_beta   90.00
_cell.angle_gamma   90.00
#
_symmetry.space_group_name_H-M   'P 1'
#
loop_
_entity.id
_entity.type
_entity.pdbx_description
1 polymer ?
#
loop_
_entity_poly.entity_id
_entity_poly.type
_entity_poly.pdbx_seq_one_letter_code
_entity_poly.pdbx_strand_id
1 'polypeptide(L)'
;MIRLDAATVALQWAVGGMAFCWFTTRRQEVGLGYGWLLRGIYLLLAAGGFAAGVAGGVVPVREAASLAVALSCLLGLVVSIGRRRSGVTGFPPALDLVPVALGSVGLVAAALDAGGAPVVALLRTFAGAAFLGAVSDAMLLGHWYLVQPGLPRRLLHELVDAVGWVWPVEVVAMLLPIGMVSVW
;
A
#
# COMPACT_ATOMS: atom_id res chain seq x y z
N MET A 1 -26.42 -2.77 -5.39
CA MET A 1 -25.56 -1.57 -5.58
C MET A 1 -24.19 -1.90 -5.01
N ILE A 2 -23.10 -1.67 -5.73
CA ILE A 2 -21.73 -1.87 -5.21
C ILE A 2 -21.49 -0.75 -4.17
N ARG A 3 -21.35 -1.12 -2.90
CA ARG A 3 -21.07 -0.15 -1.82
C ARG A 3 -19.57 0.09 -1.81
N LEU A 4 -19.13 1.19 -2.42
CA LEU A 4 -17.74 1.59 -2.44
C LEU A 4 -17.41 2.24 -1.09
N ASP A 5 -16.74 1.48 -0.23
CA ASP A 5 -16.38 1.94 1.11
C ASP A 5 -15.03 2.66 1.08
N ALA A 6 -15.09 3.99 1.23
CA ALA A 6 -13.92 4.87 1.15
C ALA A 6 -12.84 4.50 2.19
N ALA A 7 -13.25 4.03 3.38
CA ALA A 7 -12.32 3.62 4.43
C ALA A 7 -11.46 2.43 3.99
N THR A 8 -12.10 1.40 3.43
CA THR A 8 -11.40 0.21 2.90
C THR A 8 -10.50 0.57 1.73
N VAL A 9 -10.97 1.38 0.78
CA VAL A 9 -10.17 1.78 -0.38
C VAL A 9 -8.92 2.57 0.04
N ALA A 10 -9.06 3.50 0.99
CA ALA A 10 -7.94 4.28 1.49
C ALA A 10 -6.90 3.41 2.23
N LEU A 11 -7.36 2.47 3.07
CA LEU A 11 -6.47 1.50 3.73
C LEU A 11 -5.77 0.59 2.71
N GLN A 12 -6.51 0.08 1.73
CA GLN A 12 -6.00 -0.78 0.66
C GLN A 12 -4.90 -0.10 -0.14
N TRP A 13 -5.11 1.17 -0.50
CA TRP A 13 -4.12 1.98 -1.18
C TRP A 13 -2.90 2.24 -0.29
N ALA A 14 -3.08 2.57 0.99
CA ALA A 14 -1.98 2.79 1.92
C ALA A 14 -1.11 1.53 2.13
N VAL A 15 -1.72 0.36 2.26
CA VAL A 15 -1.01 -0.92 2.43
C VAL A 15 -0.20 -1.27 1.19
N GLY A 16 -0.83 -1.22 0.02
CA GLY A 16 -0.15 -1.45 -1.25
C GLY A 16 0.99 -0.46 -1.48
N GLY A 17 0.70 0.81 -1.22
CA GLY A 17 1.65 1.90 -1.30
C GLY A 17 2.88 1.72 -0.43
N MET A 18 2.71 1.34 0.83
CA MET A 18 3.83 1.08 1.74
C MET A 18 4.61 -0.19 1.36
N ALA A 19 3.94 -1.21 0.81
CA ALA A 19 4.63 -2.39 0.28
C ALA A 19 5.56 -2.02 -0.88
N PHE A 20 5.10 -1.13 -1.77
CA PHE A 20 5.92 -0.63 -2.86
C PHE A 20 6.95 0.43 -2.42
N CYS A 21 6.69 1.19 -1.36
CA CYS A 21 7.70 2.02 -0.70
C CYS A 21 8.87 1.17 -0.20
N TRP A 22 8.59 0.04 0.47
CA TRP A 22 9.64 -0.92 0.81
C TRP A 22 10.30 -1.45 -0.46
N PHE A 23 9.52 -1.85 -1.47
CA PHE A 23 10.05 -2.40 -2.72
C PHE A 23 11.10 -1.44 -3.33
N THR A 24 10.78 -0.18 -3.57
CA THR A 24 11.73 0.76 -4.17
C THR A 24 12.89 1.15 -3.26
N THR A 25 12.67 1.24 -1.95
CA THR A 25 13.72 1.65 -1.01
C THR A 25 14.58 0.50 -0.48
N ARG A 26 14.23 -0.77 -0.74
CA ARG A 26 14.92 -1.96 -0.20
C ARG A 26 16.40 -2.02 -0.53
N ARG A 27 16.82 -1.44 -1.66
CA ARG A 27 18.21 -1.40 -2.11
C ARG A 27 18.99 -0.20 -1.56
N GLN A 28 18.32 0.73 -0.87
CA GLN A 28 18.89 1.96 -0.32
C GLN A 28 19.62 2.83 -1.36
N GLU A 29 19.14 2.81 -2.60
CA GLU A 29 19.69 3.58 -3.73
C GLU A 29 18.90 4.89 -3.97
N VAL A 30 17.62 4.91 -3.62
CA VAL A 30 16.73 6.08 -3.79
C VAL A 30 16.94 7.07 -2.64
N GLY A 31 16.91 8.37 -2.95
CA GLY A 31 17.11 9.42 -1.95
C GLY A 31 16.07 9.40 -0.82
N LEU A 32 16.47 9.87 0.37
CA LEU A 32 15.61 9.91 1.56
C LEU A 32 14.28 10.64 1.33
N GLY A 33 14.30 11.71 0.53
CA GLY A 33 13.12 12.52 0.22
C GLY A 33 12.00 11.71 -0.43
N TYR A 34 12.34 10.71 -1.25
CA TYR A 34 11.36 9.83 -1.89
C TYR A 34 10.60 9.01 -0.85
N GLY A 35 11.34 8.38 0.07
CA GLY A 35 10.74 7.63 1.17
C GLY A 35 9.96 8.52 2.14
N TRP A 36 10.35 9.79 2.33
CA TRP A 36 9.55 10.73 3.14
C TRP A 36 8.23 11.07 2.47
N LEU A 37 8.26 11.32 1.15
CA LEU A 37 7.06 11.59 0.36
C LEU A 37 6.07 10.43 0.45
N LEU A 38 6.51 9.20 0.17
CA LEU A 38 5.64 8.02 0.21
C LEU A 38 5.06 7.78 1.61
N ARG A 39 5.90 7.82 2.67
CA ARG A 39 5.41 7.67 4.05
C ARG A 39 4.42 8.77 4.42
N GLY A 40 4.63 10.00 3.97
CA GLY A 40 3.70 11.12 4.18
C GLY A 40 2.37 10.92 3.46
N ILE A 41 2.39 10.53 2.18
CA ILE A 41 1.17 10.26 1.39
C ILE A 41 0.36 9.13 2.03
N TYR A 42 0.99 8.00 2.34
CA TYR A 42 0.28 6.84 2.88
C TYR A 42 -0.10 7.00 4.36
N LEU A 43 0.60 7.85 5.12
CA LEU A 43 0.13 8.34 6.41
C LEU A 43 -1.22 9.07 6.26
N LEU A 44 -1.30 10.03 5.33
CA LEU A 44 -2.53 10.79 5.10
C LEU A 44 -3.67 9.93 4.58
N LEU A 45 -3.40 8.99 3.68
CA LEU A 45 -4.38 8.01 3.20
C LEU A 45 -4.89 7.12 4.33
N ALA A 46 -4.01 6.57 5.17
CA ALA A 46 -4.42 5.72 6.30
C ALA A 46 -5.23 6.50 7.35
N ALA A 47 -4.81 7.73 7.67
CA ALA A 47 -5.55 8.60 8.58
C ALA A 47 -6.92 9.01 8.00
N GLY A 48 -6.97 9.31 6.70
CA GLY A 48 -8.21 9.58 5.98
C GLY A 48 -9.14 8.37 5.95
N GLY A 49 -8.60 7.16 5.77
CA GLY A 49 -9.35 5.91 5.83
C GLY A 49 -9.97 5.68 7.22
N PHE A 50 -9.21 5.92 8.28
CA PHE A 50 -9.73 5.88 9.66
C PHE A 50 -10.85 6.90 9.90
N ALA A 51 -10.64 8.15 9.48
CA ALA A 51 -11.65 9.20 9.63
C ALA A 51 -12.94 8.87 8.85
N ALA A 52 -12.80 8.34 7.63
CA ALA A 52 -13.93 7.90 6.81
C ALA A 52 -14.69 6.73 7.46
N GLY A 53 -13.98 5.77 8.07
CA GLY A 53 -14.60 4.63 8.75
C GLY A 53 -15.39 5.04 9.99
N VAL A 54 -14.85 5.96 10.78
CA VAL A 54 -15.56 6.57 11.93
C VAL A 54 -16.81 7.34 11.47
N ALA A 55 -16.77 8.01 10.32
CA ALA A 55 -17.89 8.80 9.81
C ALA A 55 -18.97 7.98 9.08
N GLY A 56 -18.60 6.89 8.39
CA GLY A 56 -19.49 6.17 7.47
C GLY A 56 -19.97 4.80 7.94
N GLY A 57 -19.30 4.18 8.91
CA GLY A 57 -19.64 2.84 9.40
C GLY A 57 -18.40 2.10 9.89
N VAL A 58 -18.38 1.78 11.19
CA VAL A 58 -17.20 1.25 11.87
C VAL A 58 -17.10 -0.27 11.69
N VAL A 59 -15.98 -0.71 11.12
CA VAL A 59 -15.49 -2.08 11.21
C VAL A 59 -14.31 -2.07 12.18
N PRO A 60 -14.47 -2.50 13.45
CA PRO A 60 -13.50 -2.20 14.50
C PRO A 60 -12.06 -2.62 14.18
N VAL A 61 -11.88 -3.79 13.55
CA VAL A 61 -10.56 -4.31 13.17
C VAL A 61 -9.95 -3.49 12.03
N ARG A 62 -10.74 -3.07 11.04
CA ARG A 62 -10.29 -2.20 9.94
C ARG A 62 -9.83 -0.85 10.49
N GLU A 63 -10.62 -0.24 11.39
CA GLU A 63 -10.28 1.07 11.97
C GLU A 63 -9.02 1.01 12.83
N ALA A 64 -8.92 0.01 13.70
CA ALA A 64 -7.72 -0.20 14.51
C ALA A 64 -6.49 -0.40 13.62
N ALA A 65 -6.61 -1.16 12.53
CA ALA A 65 -5.54 -1.34 11.56
C ALA A 65 -5.18 -0.04 10.83
N SER A 66 -6.16 0.73 10.34
CA SER A 66 -5.93 2.03 9.68
C SER A 66 -5.18 3.00 10.59
N LEU A 67 -5.58 3.08 11.86
CA LEU A 67 -4.89 3.90 12.85
C LEU A 67 -3.46 3.39 13.11
N ALA A 68 -3.27 2.08 13.24
CA ALA A 68 -1.96 1.48 13.46
C ALA A 68 -1.02 1.69 12.26
N VAL A 69 -1.54 1.62 11.02
CA VAL A 69 -0.80 1.97 9.79
C VAL A 69 -0.39 3.44 9.82
N ALA A 70 -1.32 4.35 10.11
CA ALA A 70 -1.02 5.78 10.19
C ALA A 70 0.08 6.06 11.22
N LEU A 71 -0.04 5.52 12.44
CA LEU A 71 0.98 5.68 13.48
C LEU A 71 2.34 5.08 13.06
N SER A 72 2.35 3.92 12.40
CA SER A 72 3.58 3.29 11.92
C SER A 72 4.27 4.12 10.84
N CYS A 73 3.51 4.66 9.88
CA CYS A 73 4.02 5.58 8.86
C CYS A 73 4.59 6.86 9.48
N LEU A 74 3.90 7.43 10.47
CA LEU A 74 4.35 8.61 11.19
C LEU A 74 5.67 8.34 11.94
N LEU A 75 5.74 7.23 12.68
CA LEU A 75 6.95 6.82 13.39
C LEU A 75 8.11 6.58 12.43
N GLY A 76 7.87 5.85 11.33
CA GLY A 76 8.87 5.62 10.28
C GLY A 76 9.39 6.93 9.69
N LEU A 77 8.50 7.88 9.40
CA LEU A 77 8.84 9.20 8.88
C LEU A 77 9.67 10.01 9.88
N VAL A 78 9.24 10.08 11.15
CA VAL A 78 9.95 10.81 12.22
C VAL A 78 11.35 10.23 12.45
N VAL A 79 11.47 8.90 12.52
CA VAL A 79 12.77 8.22 12.69
C VAL A 79 13.67 8.47 11.48
N SER A 80 13.13 8.38 10.26
CA SER A 80 13.89 8.64 9.03
C SER A 80 14.41 10.09 8.97
N ILE A 81 13.60 11.07 9.37
CA ILE A 81 14.01 12.48 9.44
C ILE A 81 15.07 12.68 10.53
N GLY A 82 14.89 12.08 11.71
CA GLY A 82 15.88 12.17 12.80
C GLY A 82 17.24 11.58 12.43
N ARG A 83 17.24 10.52 11.60
CA ARG A 83 18.45 9.84 11.11
C ARG A 83 18.92 10.32 9.72
N ARG A 84 18.44 11.47 9.24
CA ARG A 84 18.80 11.99 7.91
C ARG A 84 20.31 12.19 7.69
N ARG A 85 21.08 12.42 8.76
CA ARG A 85 22.55 12.61 8.69
C ARG A 85 23.30 11.34 8.29
N SER A 86 22.72 10.16 8.54
CA SER A 86 23.28 8.88 8.09
C SER A 86 22.94 8.55 6.64
N GLY A 87 22.30 9.46 5.90
CA GLY A 87 21.93 9.24 4.50
C GLY A 87 20.97 8.05 4.33
N VAL A 88 20.98 7.45 3.14
CA VAL A 88 20.08 6.35 2.74
C VAL A 88 20.21 5.08 3.59
N THR A 89 21.35 4.86 4.24
CA THR A 89 21.59 3.70 5.13
C THR A 89 21.07 3.90 6.55
N GLY A 90 20.71 5.14 6.91
CA GLY A 90 20.28 5.51 8.27
C GLY A 90 18.94 4.93 8.71
N PHE A 91 18.09 4.55 7.75
CA PHE A 91 16.78 3.96 7.99
C PHE A 91 16.72 2.55 7.38
N PRO A 92 16.47 1.50 8.18
CA PRO A 92 16.33 0.16 7.66
C PRO A 92 14.99 0.02 6.89
N PRO A 93 15.00 -0.26 5.57
CA PRO A 93 13.79 -0.27 4.75
C PRO A 93 12.74 -1.27 5.23
N ALA A 94 13.15 -2.37 5.87
CA ALA A 94 12.24 -3.38 6.41
C ALA A 94 11.20 -2.83 7.40
N LEU A 95 11.47 -1.68 8.03
CA LEU A 95 10.47 -1.02 8.88
C LEU A 95 9.24 -0.54 8.09
N ASP A 96 9.36 -0.32 6.78
CA ASP A 96 8.22 0.03 5.92
C ASP A 96 7.27 -1.16 5.69
N LEU A 97 7.68 -2.39 6.06
CA LEU A 97 6.79 -3.56 6.05
C LEU A 97 5.90 -3.64 7.29
N VAL A 98 6.20 -2.89 8.36
CA VAL A 98 5.36 -2.83 9.57
C VAL A 98 3.94 -2.33 9.25
N PRO A 99 3.75 -1.16 8.58
CA PRO A 99 2.42 -0.74 8.17
C PRO A 99 1.77 -1.73 7.18
N VAL A 100 2.54 -2.43 6.34
CA VAL A 100 1.99 -3.45 5.44
C VAL A 100 1.39 -4.61 6.22
N ALA A 101 2.12 -5.13 7.21
CA ALA A 101 1.65 -6.23 8.06
C ALA A 101 0.41 -5.83 8.87
N LEU A 102 0.43 -4.66 9.51
CA LEU A 102 -0.69 -4.14 10.29
C LEU A 102 -1.92 -3.90 9.43
N GLY A 103 -1.76 -3.23 8.29
CA GLY A 103 -2.87 -2.94 7.41
C GLY A 103 -3.41 -4.18 6.70
N SER A 104 -2.58 -5.19 6.43
CA SER A 104 -3.06 -6.48 5.88
C SER A 104 -4.10 -7.13 6.79
N VAL A 105 -3.96 -7.04 8.12
CA VAL A 105 -4.98 -7.51 9.08
C VAL A 105 -6.30 -6.74 8.88
N GLY A 106 -6.23 -5.42 8.70
CA GLY A 106 -7.40 -4.59 8.40
C GLY A 106 -8.04 -4.91 7.06
N LEU A 107 -7.24 -5.22 6.04
CA LEU A 107 -7.74 -5.64 4.72
C LEU A 107 -8.45 -6.99 4.77
N VAL A 108 -7.94 -7.95 5.54
CA VAL A 108 -8.64 -9.21 5.77
C VAL A 108 -9.99 -8.94 6.43
N ALA A 109 -10.03 -8.12 7.49
CA ALA A 109 -11.28 -7.80 8.17
C ALA A 109 -12.27 -7.09 7.24
N ALA A 110 -11.82 -6.12 6.45
CA ALA A 110 -12.65 -5.39 5.50
C ALA A 110 -13.19 -6.30 4.37
N ALA A 111 -12.35 -7.19 3.84
CA ALA A 111 -12.75 -8.15 2.81
C ALA A 111 -13.82 -9.13 3.32
N LEU A 112 -13.71 -9.56 4.58
CA LEU A 112 -14.71 -10.44 5.20
C LEU A 112 -16.01 -9.70 5.54
N ASP A 113 -15.92 -8.45 6.00
CA ASP A 113 -17.09 -7.60 6.27
C ASP A 113 -17.89 -7.25 5.01
N ALA A 114 -17.21 -7.12 3.87
CA ALA A 114 -17.86 -6.85 2.57
C ALA A 114 -18.87 -7.94 2.16
N GLY A 115 -18.77 -9.15 2.73
CA GLY A 115 -19.66 -10.28 2.47
C GLY A 115 -19.40 -10.98 1.13
N GLY A 116 -20.06 -12.11 0.91
CA GLY A 116 -19.90 -12.94 -0.30
C GLY A 116 -18.82 -14.00 -0.17
N ALA A 117 -18.24 -14.44 -1.31
CA ALA A 117 -17.24 -15.49 -1.34
C ALA A 117 -15.88 -14.98 -0.77
N PRO A 118 -15.41 -15.49 0.38
CA PRO A 118 -14.29 -14.90 1.11
C PRO A 118 -12.98 -14.94 0.32
N VAL A 119 -12.74 -16.03 -0.42
CA VAL A 119 -11.54 -16.20 -1.24
C VAL A 119 -11.47 -15.14 -2.34
N VAL A 120 -12.59 -14.88 -3.02
CA VAL A 120 -12.66 -13.91 -4.10
C VAL A 120 -12.53 -12.49 -3.55
N ALA A 121 -13.18 -12.20 -2.41
CA ALA A 121 -13.06 -10.91 -1.74
C ALA A 121 -11.59 -10.61 -1.36
N LEU A 122 -10.93 -11.55 -0.67
CA LEU A 122 -9.52 -11.42 -0.29
C LEU A 122 -8.62 -11.24 -1.52
N LEU A 123 -8.80 -12.07 -2.55
CA LEU A 123 -8.01 -11.98 -3.78
C LEU A 123 -8.10 -10.59 -4.41
N ARG A 124 -9.30 -10.02 -4.54
CA ARG A 124 -9.49 -8.68 -5.10
C ARG A 124 -8.91 -7.59 -4.22
N THR A 125 -9.10 -7.69 -2.91
CA THR A 125 -8.58 -6.69 -1.97
C THR A 125 -7.05 -6.64 -2.03
N PHE A 126 -6.38 -7.80 -2.03
CA PHE A 126 -4.91 -7.84 -2.08
C PHE A 126 -4.35 -7.59 -3.48
N ALA A 127 -4.99 -8.08 -4.54
CA ALA A 127 -4.59 -7.77 -5.91
C ALA A 127 -4.71 -6.26 -6.19
N GLY A 128 -5.81 -5.63 -5.75
CA GLY A 128 -6.00 -4.20 -5.92
C GLY A 128 -5.07 -3.38 -5.04
N ALA A 129 -4.72 -3.85 -3.84
CA ALA A 129 -3.70 -3.20 -3.01
C ALA A 129 -2.35 -3.22 -3.73
N ALA A 130 -1.92 -4.40 -4.19
CA ALA A 130 -0.69 -4.54 -4.96
C ALA A 130 -0.69 -3.65 -6.21
N PHE A 131 -1.81 -3.62 -6.96
CA PHE A 131 -1.93 -2.85 -8.19
C PHE A 131 -1.86 -1.35 -7.94
N LEU A 132 -2.66 -0.82 -7.00
CA LEU A 132 -2.65 0.59 -6.63
C LEU A 132 -1.28 1.03 -6.11
N GLY A 133 -0.64 0.21 -5.29
CA GLY A 133 0.71 0.44 -4.80
C GLY A 133 1.73 0.49 -5.93
N ALA A 134 1.75 -0.52 -6.80
CA ALA A 134 2.69 -0.65 -7.91
C ALA A 134 2.60 0.54 -8.87
N VAL A 135 1.38 0.89 -9.30
CA VAL A 135 1.16 1.97 -10.26
C VAL A 135 1.49 3.33 -9.65
N SER A 136 1.09 3.58 -8.39
CA SER A 136 1.38 4.85 -7.71
C SER A 136 2.89 5.06 -7.56
N ASP A 137 3.60 4.01 -7.14
CA ASP A 137 5.05 4.02 -6.98
C ASP A 137 5.75 4.15 -8.35
N ALA A 138 5.25 3.49 -9.40
CA ALA A 138 5.81 3.61 -10.75
C ALA A 138 5.73 5.04 -11.30
N MET A 139 4.58 5.69 -11.12
CA MET A 139 4.39 7.09 -11.52
C MET A 139 5.30 8.03 -10.72
N LEU A 140 5.38 7.85 -9.40
CA LEU A 140 6.20 8.67 -8.52
C LEU A 140 7.70 8.49 -8.77
N LEU A 141 8.17 7.26 -8.91
CA LEU A 141 9.58 6.96 -9.20
C LEU A 141 10.00 7.50 -10.57
N GLY A 142 9.11 7.39 -11.57
CA GLY A 142 9.36 7.94 -12.91
C GLY A 142 9.60 9.45 -12.87
N HIS A 143 8.81 10.19 -12.09
CA HIS A 143 9.02 11.62 -11.89
C HIS A 143 10.29 11.91 -11.06
N TRP A 144 10.53 11.11 -10.01
CA TRP A 144 11.69 11.28 -9.14
C TRP A 144 13.02 11.08 -9.87
N TYR A 145 13.04 10.19 -10.87
CA TYR A 145 14.19 9.96 -11.74
C TYR A 145 14.66 11.24 -12.46
N LEU A 146 13.75 12.18 -12.74
CA LEU A 146 14.07 13.46 -13.38
C LEU A 146 14.73 14.45 -12.43
N VAL A 147 14.49 14.32 -11.12
CA VAL A 147 14.96 15.27 -10.09
C VAL A 147 16.21 14.76 -9.37
N GLN A 148 16.48 13.46 -9.42
CA GLN A 148 17.65 12.85 -8.80
C GLN A 148 18.64 12.30 -9.86
N PRO A 149 19.68 13.06 -10.22
CA PRO A 149 20.73 12.58 -11.12
C PRO A 149 21.45 11.33 -10.57
N GLY A 150 21.77 10.39 -11.45
CA GLY A 150 22.57 9.21 -11.11
C GLY A 150 21.78 8.01 -10.55
N LEU A 151 20.45 8.07 -10.51
CA LEU A 151 19.62 6.95 -10.09
C LEU A 151 19.71 5.79 -11.11
N PRO A 152 20.00 4.55 -10.69
CA PRO A 152 20.16 3.44 -11.62
C PRO A 152 18.83 3.03 -12.25
N ARG A 153 18.84 2.78 -13.56
CA ARG A 153 17.65 2.34 -14.32
C ARG A 153 17.10 0.98 -13.87
N ARG A 154 17.92 0.17 -13.19
CA ARG A 154 17.51 -1.13 -12.65
C ARG A 154 16.24 -1.03 -11.79
N LEU A 155 16.14 -0.02 -10.92
CA LEU A 155 14.97 0.15 -10.05
C LEU A 155 13.70 0.38 -10.87
N LEU A 156 13.81 1.14 -11.96
CA LEU A 156 12.70 1.44 -12.85
C LEU A 156 12.27 0.18 -13.61
N HIS A 157 13.22 -0.62 -14.09
CA HIS A 157 12.91 -1.91 -14.71
C HIS A 157 12.26 -2.89 -13.73
N GLU A 158 12.77 -3.02 -12.50
CA GLU A 158 12.17 -3.88 -11.47
C GLU A 158 10.73 -3.49 -11.14
N LEU A 159 10.42 -2.19 -11.14
CA LEU A 159 9.08 -1.69 -10.86
C LEU A 159 8.14 -1.86 -12.04
N VAL A 160 8.62 -1.65 -13.27
CA VAL A 160 7.86 -1.93 -14.49
C VAL A 160 7.55 -3.43 -14.61
N ASP A 161 8.51 -4.30 -14.29
CA ASP A 161 8.30 -5.74 -14.26
C ASP A 161 7.25 -6.13 -13.21
N ALA A 162 7.33 -5.53 -12.01
CA ALA A 162 6.33 -5.75 -10.96
C ALA A 162 4.92 -5.32 -11.41
N VAL A 163 4.77 -4.14 -12.02
CA VAL A 163 3.49 -3.69 -12.60
C VAL A 163 3.01 -4.64 -13.68
N GLY A 164 3.90 -5.10 -14.56
CA GLY A 164 3.61 -6.04 -15.64
C GLY A 164 3.04 -7.38 -15.14
N TRP A 165 3.47 -7.84 -13.96
CA TRP A 165 2.94 -9.05 -13.32
C TRP A 165 1.69 -8.83 -12.47
N VAL A 166 1.61 -7.70 -11.77
CA VAL A 166 0.47 -7.39 -10.90
C VAL A 166 -0.79 -7.07 -11.72
N TRP A 167 -0.64 -6.40 -12.87
CA TRP A 167 -1.76 -6.06 -13.75
C TRP A 167 -2.63 -7.26 -14.19
N PRO A 168 -2.09 -8.36 -14.75
CA PRO A 168 -2.91 -9.50 -15.17
C PRO A 168 -3.56 -10.19 -13.97
N VAL A 169 -2.89 -10.25 -12.82
CA VAL A 169 -3.48 -10.80 -11.58
C VAL A 169 -4.70 -9.99 -11.16
N GLU A 170 -4.60 -8.67 -11.19
CA GLU A 170 -5.72 -7.77 -10.88
C GLU A 170 -6.89 -7.95 -11.87
N VAL A 171 -6.60 -8.01 -13.17
CA VAL A 171 -7.62 -8.24 -14.20
C VAL A 171 -8.35 -9.56 -13.96
N VAL A 172 -7.62 -10.66 -13.72
CA VAL A 172 -8.21 -11.96 -13.43
C VAL A 172 -9.04 -11.93 -12.15
N ALA A 173 -8.54 -11.29 -11.07
CA ALA A 173 -9.27 -11.14 -9.81
C ALA A 173 -10.62 -10.41 -10.01
N MET A 174 -10.64 -9.39 -10.87
CA MET A 174 -11.87 -8.63 -11.17
C MET A 174 -12.85 -9.43 -12.04
N LEU A 175 -12.35 -10.27 -12.94
CA LEU A 175 -13.18 -11.11 -13.82
C LEU A 175 -13.80 -12.33 -13.11
N LEU A 176 -13.28 -12.74 -11.95
CA LEU A 176 -13.80 -13.92 -11.24
C LEU A 176 -15.27 -13.74 -10.81
N PRO A 177 -16.18 -14.66 -11.14
CA PRO A 177 -17.57 -14.54 -10.72
C PRO A 177 -17.72 -14.79 -9.21
N ILE A 178 -18.59 -14.01 -8.57
CA ILE A 178 -18.92 -14.14 -7.14
C ILE A 178 -19.81 -15.35 -6.81
N GLY A 179 -20.39 -16.04 -7.81
CA GLY A 179 -21.46 -17.03 -7.60
C GLY A 179 -21.33 -18.39 -8.30
N MET A 180 -20.23 -18.71 -8.99
CA MET A 180 -20.11 -19.98 -9.74
C MET A 180 -19.17 -21.01 -9.13
N VAL A 181 -18.35 -20.66 -8.13
CA VAL A 181 -17.46 -21.62 -7.44
C VAL A 181 -18.18 -22.32 -6.27
N SER A 182 -19.44 -21.96 -5.99
CA SER A 182 -20.26 -22.56 -4.92
C SER A 182 -21.39 -23.48 -5.44
N VAL A 183 -21.27 -24.03 -6.65
CA VAL A 183 -22.29 -24.90 -7.27
C VAL A 183 -21.78 -26.33 -7.51
N TRP A 184 -20.68 -26.73 -6.87
CA TRP A 184 -20.18 -28.11 -6.91
C TRP A 184 -19.87 -28.61 -5.51
#